data_AF-A0A4S9T2X1-F1
#
_entry.id   AF-A0A4S9T2X1-F1
#
_cell.length_a   1.000
_cell.length_b   1.000
_cell.length_c   1.000
_cell.angle_alpha   90.00
_cell.angle_beta   90.00
_cell.angle_gamma   90.00
#
_symmetry.space_group_name_H-M   'P 1'
#
loop_
_entity.id
_entity.type
_entity.pdbx_description
1 polymer ?
#
loop_
_entity_poly.entity_id
_entity_poly.type
_entity_poly.pdbx_seq_one_letter_code
_entity_poly.pdbx_strand_id
1 'polypeptide(L)'
;MKHRNFFDDEKLSDVIIKFADKQIFAHKVILEANKKIIELHDDTDPDAMMYMLKYLYDMAYPRNLELGISTMIHLEIYILGDKYDIKSLRDEAAAHIMYLLQEQYYAGEFSNASIFTIQKLLGPDPVCLADQSLKIQTKDQVFGYASVLLSDEMFRTLLAKGEMFDTQHALDYLEALNKICLEHIE
;
A
#
# COMPACT_ATOMS: atom_id res chain seq x y z
N MET A 1 21.54 -2.26 26.49
CA MET A 1 22.51 -1.92 25.43
C MET A 1 21.74 -1.21 24.32
N LYS A 2 22.16 -0.03 23.86
CA LYS A 2 21.54 0.59 22.66
C LYS A 2 21.97 -0.23 21.45
N HIS A 3 21.01 -0.77 20.69
CA HIS A 3 21.29 -1.37 19.39
C HIS A 3 21.88 -0.26 18.51
N ARG A 4 23.11 -0.45 18.02
CA ARG A 4 23.67 0.45 17.01
C ARG A 4 22.90 0.19 15.71
N ASN A 5 22.39 1.24 15.09
CA ASN A 5 21.80 1.17 13.75
C ASN A 5 22.95 1.28 12.73
N PHE A 6 23.02 0.33 11.80
CA PHE A 6 24.01 0.28 10.72
C PHE A 6 23.42 0.69 9.36
N PHE A 7 22.18 1.18 9.35
CA PHE A 7 21.53 1.68 8.15
C PHE A 7 22.28 2.91 7.60
N ASP A 8 22.64 2.86 6.31
CA ASP A 8 23.38 3.92 5.60
C ASP A 8 24.67 4.36 6.33
N ASP A 9 25.34 3.40 6.99
CA ASP A 9 26.66 3.59 7.60
C ASP A 9 27.72 3.04 6.62
N GLU A 10 28.58 3.91 6.09
CA GLU A 10 29.71 3.49 5.23
C GLU A 10 30.65 2.53 5.98
N LYS A 11 30.75 2.68 7.31
CA LYS A 11 31.63 1.85 8.12
C LYS A 11 31.10 0.42 8.20
N LEU A 12 31.93 -0.53 7.73
CA LEU A 12 31.61 -1.96 7.60
C LEU A 12 30.64 -2.30 6.46
N SER A 13 30.22 -1.32 5.67
CA SER A 13 29.46 -1.58 4.45
C SER A 13 30.29 -2.35 3.43
N ASP A 14 29.63 -3.29 2.75
CA ASP A 14 30.23 -4.16 1.73
C ASP A 14 29.36 -4.24 0.46
N VAL A 15 28.23 -3.53 0.44
CA VAL A 15 27.36 -3.34 -0.72
C VAL A 15 26.80 -1.92 -0.76
N ILE A 16 26.63 -1.36 -1.97
CA ILE A 16 25.93 -0.10 -2.21
C ILE A 16 24.63 -0.41 -2.93
N ILE A 17 23.52 0.13 -2.45
CA ILE A 17 22.23 0.07 -3.15
C ILE A 17 21.98 1.42 -3.79
N LYS A 18 21.63 1.40 -5.08
CA LYS A 18 21.19 2.59 -5.83
C LYS A 18 19.76 2.40 -6.27
N PHE A 19 18.94 3.42 -6.12
CA PHE A 19 17.54 3.44 -6.58
C PHE A 19 17.14 4.88 -6.82
N ALA A 20 16.45 5.14 -7.94
CA ALA A 20 16.23 6.50 -8.44
C ALA A 20 17.54 7.32 -8.45
N ASP A 21 17.54 8.50 -7.83
CA ASP A 21 18.67 9.39 -7.61
C ASP A 21 19.37 9.19 -6.25
N LYS A 22 18.93 8.20 -5.46
CA LYS A 22 19.44 7.90 -4.13
C LYS A 22 20.46 6.77 -4.17
N GLN A 23 21.40 6.82 -3.23
CA GLN A 23 22.33 5.73 -2.94
C GLN A 23 22.44 5.56 -1.42
N ILE A 24 22.56 4.32 -0.96
CA ILE A 24 22.83 4.02 0.46
C ILE A 24 23.95 3.00 0.60
N PHE A 25 24.69 3.12 1.70
CA PHE A 25 25.64 2.09 2.13
C PHE A 25 24.93 0.98 2.90
N ALA A 26 25.19 -0.27 2.51
CA ALA A 26 24.50 -1.41 3.08
C ALA A 26 25.41 -2.62 3.37
N HIS A 27 24.82 -3.63 4.00
CA HIS A 27 25.52 -4.81 4.48
C HIS A 27 24.93 -6.07 3.84
N LYS A 28 25.76 -6.84 3.14
CA LYS A 28 25.37 -8.08 2.45
C LYS A 28 24.76 -9.09 3.39
N VAL A 29 25.25 -9.17 4.62
CA VAL A 29 24.74 -10.09 5.64
C VAL A 29 23.31 -9.76 6.07
N ILE A 30 22.89 -8.50 5.96
CA ILE A 30 21.53 -8.06 6.30
C ILE A 30 20.58 -8.29 5.13
N LEU A 31 21.05 -8.03 3.90
CA LEU A 31 20.22 -8.08 2.69
C LEU A 31 20.34 -9.38 1.89
N GLU A 32 21.12 -10.34 2.39
CA GLU A 32 21.52 -11.58 1.68
C GLU A 32 22.06 -11.33 0.27
N ALA A 33 22.79 -10.23 0.10
CA ALA A 33 23.29 -9.76 -1.19
C ALA A 33 24.66 -10.37 -1.54
N ASN A 34 24.85 -10.73 -2.81
CA ASN A 34 26.15 -11.24 -3.29
C ASN A 34 26.95 -10.22 -4.11
N LYS A 35 26.30 -9.16 -4.61
CA LYS A 35 26.94 -8.12 -5.45
C LYS A 35 27.49 -6.97 -4.59
N LYS A 36 28.52 -6.28 -5.11
CA LYS A 36 29.07 -5.06 -4.47
C LYS A 36 28.23 -3.81 -4.73
N ILE A 37 27.53 -3.77 -5.85
CA ILE A 37 26.58 -2.71 -6.20
C ILE A 37 25.30 -3.40 -6.67
N ILE A 38 24.17 -2.97 -6.11
CA ILE A 38 22.83 -3.39 -6.50
C ILE A 38 22.11 -2.14 -7.00
N GLU A 39 21.66 -2.19 -8.24
CA GLU A 39 20.84 -1.14 -8.84
C GLU A 39 19.40 -1.64 -8.89
N LEU A 40 18.53 -0.96 -8.17
CA LEU A 40 17.10 -1.24 -8.14
C LEU A 40 16.43 -0.22 -9.07
N HIS A 41 16.05 -0.69 -10.25
CA HIS A 41 15.35 0.10 -11.28
C HIS A 41 13.83 -0.07 -11.18
N ASP A 42 13.29 -0.15 -9.97
CA ASP A 42 11.85 -0.26 -9.78
C ASP A 42 11.17 1.07 -10.10
N ASP A 43 9.99 1.02 -10.72
CA ASP A 43 9.11 2.18 -10.92
C ASP A 43 8.37 2.57 -9.63
N THR A 44 8.88 2.12 -8.47
CA THR A 44 8.33 2.37 -7.15
C THR A 44 8.87 3.68 -6.58
N ASP A 45 8.06 4.37 -5.78
CA ASP A 45 8.43 5.60 -5.11
C ASP A 45 9.71 5.40 -4.26
N PRO A 46 10.70 6.30 -4.38
CA PRO A 46 11.96 6.21 -3.63
C PRO A 46 11.77 6.18 -2.11
N ASP A 47 10.69 6.73 -1.58
CA ASP A 47 10.40 6.72 -0.15
C ASP A 47 9.85 5.35 0.30
N ALA A 48 8.99 4.70 -0.49
CA ALA A 48 8.58 3.31 -0.23
C ALA A 48 9.78 2.35 -0.21
N MET A 49 10.71 2.51 -1.17
CA MET A 49 11.98 1.79 -1.21
C MET A 49 12.83 2.04 0.03
N MET A 50 12.96 3.30 0.44
CA MET A 50 13.68 3.70 1.65
C MET A 50 13.05 3.06 2.90
N TYR A 51 11.72 2.99 2.99
CA TYR A 51 11.04 2.36 4.13
C TYR A 51 11.26 0.86 4.17
N MET A 52 11.20 0.15 3.04
CA MET A 52 11.55 -1.28 2.98
C MET A 52 12.99 -1.51 3.44
N LEU A 53 13.95 -0.72 2.95
CA LEU A 53 15.36 -0.87 3.31
C LEU A 53 15.60 -0.60 4.80
N LYS A 54 14.95 0.42 5.37
CA LYS A 54 14.98 0.67 6.81
C LYS A 54 14.37 -0.50 7.60
N TYR A 55 13.27 -1.06 7.11
CA TYR A 55 12.60 -2.19 7.74
C TYR A 55 13.48 -3.44 7.80
N LEU A 56 14.23 -3.74 6.72
CA LEU A 56 15.22 -4.83 6.69
C LEU A 56 16.38 -4.64 7.70
N TYR A 57 16.58 -3.42 8.19
CA TYR A 57 17.54 -3.09 9.25
C TYR A 57 16.89 -3.08 10.65
N ASP A 58 15.77 -3.77 10.82
CA ASP A 58 14.97 -3.81 12.05
C ASP A 58 14.52 -2.43 12.55
N MET A 59 14.49 -1.41 11.66
CA MET A 59 13.88 -0.14 12.01
C MET A 59 12.36 -0.29 12.01
N ALA A 60 11.70 0.45 12.91
CA ALA A 60 10.25 0.39 13.00
C ALA A 60 9.59 0.75 11.66
N TYR A 61 8.54 -0.01 11.30
CA TYR A 61 7.64 0.36 10.22
C TYR A 61 7.15 1.80 10.44
N PRO A 62 6.98 2.62 9.39
CA PRO A 62 6.63 4.03 9.55
C PRO A 62 5.15 4.20 9.89
N ARG A 63 4.80 3.85 11.14
CA ARG A 63 3.41 3.83 11.66
C ARG A 63 2.88 5.19 12.08
N ASN A 64 3.76 6.18 12.25
CA ASN A 64 3.40 7.41 12.92
C ASN A 64 2.56 8.30 11.99
N LEU A 65 1.31 8.58 12.40
CA LEU A 65 0.36 9.44 11.66
C LEU A 65 0.94 10.84 11.40
N GLU A 66 1.86 11.30 12.25
CA GLU A 66 2.60 12.56 12.10
C GLU A 66 3.45 12.62 10.82
N LEU A 67 3.84 11.46 10.26
CA LEU A 67 4.56 11.41 8.99
C LEU A 67 3.63 11.66 7.78
N GLY A 68 2.31 11.66 7.98
CA GLY A 68 1.33 11.93 6.92
C GLY A 68 1.44 10.97 5.73
N ILE A 69 1.91 9.74 5.97
CA ILE A 69 2.13 8.76 4.91
C ILE A 69 0.79 8.33 4.34
N SER A 70 0.66 8.45 3.02
CA SER A 70 -0.58 8.12 2.33
C SER A 70 -0.76 6.61 2.17
N THR A 71 -2.01 6.20 1.98
CA THR A 71 -2.38 4.82 1.62
C THR A 71 -1.64 4.32 0.36
N MET A 72 -1.35 5.21 -0.60
CA MET A 72 -0.57 4.88 -1.80
C MET A 72 0.86 4.45 -1.47
N ILE A 73 1.57 5.18 -0.59
CA ILE A 73 2.92 4.79 -0.19
C ILE A 73 2.90 3.45 0.57
N HIS A 74 1.91 3.22 1.42
CA HIS A 74 1.76 1.91 2.06
C HIS A 74 1.47 0.79 1.06
N LEU A 75 0.67 1.05 0.01
CA LEU A 75 0.44 0.09 -1.07
C LEU A 75 1.75 -0.21 -1.81
N GLU A 76 2.58 0.78 -2.07
CA GLU A 76 3.90 0.57 -2.69
C GLU A 76 4.84 -0.25 -1.80
N ILE A 77 4.83 0.00 -0.49
CA ILE A 77 5.58 -0.84 0.46
C ILE A 77 5.05 -2.28 0.45
N TYR A 78 3.74 -2.48 0.34
CA TYR A 78 3.13 -3.81 0.20
C TYR A 78 3.62 -4.51 -1.08
N ILE A 79 3.61 -3.81 -2.22
CA ILE A 79 4.11 -4.32 -3.51
C ILE A 79 5.57 -4.75 -3.41
N LEU A 80 6.40 -3.94 -2.75
CA LEU A 80 7.80 -4.31 -2.50
C LEU A 80 7.91 -5.55 -1.61
N GLY A 81 7.13 -5.64 -0.53
CA GLY A 81 7.07 -6.83 0.32
C GLY A 81 6.59 -8.08 -0.42
N ASP A 82 5.72 -7.94 -1.42
CA ASP A 82 5.29 -9.05 -2.30
C ASP A 82 6.39 -9.44 -3.28
N LYS A 83 7.02 -8.45 -3.93
CA LYS A 83 8.08 -8.66 -4.92
C LYS A 83 9.34 -9.30 -4.33
N TYR A 84 9.77 -8.86 -3.15
CA TYR A 84 10.98 -9.37 -2.48
C TYR A 84 10.67 -10.47 -1.44
N ASP A 85 9.43 -10.96 -1.42
CA ASP A 85 8.92 -11.99 -0.50
C ASP A 85 9.18 -11.74 1.00
N ILE A 86 8.94 -10.50 1.44
CA ILE A 86 9.06 -10.08 2.84
C ILE A 86 7.65 -10.05 3.47
N LYS A 87 7.16 -11.22 3.91
CA LYS A 87 5.79 -11.35 4.44
C LYS A 87 5.48 -10.39 5.58
N SER A 88 6.38 -10.21 6.54
CA SER A 88 6.16 -9.31 7.68
C SER A 88 5.98 -7.85 7.28
N LEU A 89 6.67 -7.41 6.22
CA LEU A 89 6.51 -6.07 5.65
C LEU A 89 5.14 -5.94 4.96
N ARG A 90 4.70 -6.96 4.23
CA ARG A 90 3.35 -7.00 3.63
C ARG A 90 2.27 -6.90 4.70
N ASP A 91 2.40 -7.69 5.77
CA ASP A 91 1.41 -7.72 6.85
C ASP A 91 1.27 -6.35 7.53
N GLU A 92 2.39 -5.68 7.84
CA GLU A 92 2.39 -4.32 8.41
C GLU A 92 1.78 -3.30 7.43
N ALA A 93 2.16 -3.36 6.15
CA ALA A 93 1.62 -2.46 5.14
C ALA A 93 0.11 -2.62 4.95
N ALA A 94 -0.38 -3.86 4.84
CA ALA A 94 -1.80 -4.15 4.75
C ALA A 94 -2.56 -3.65 5.98
N ALA A 95 -2.05 -3.91 7.18
CA ALA A 95 -2.69 -3.45 8.42
C ALA A 95 -2.86 -1.92 8.45
N HIS A 96 -1.85 -1.18 7.99
CA HIS A 96 -1.90 0.29 7.91
C HIS A 96 -2.85 0.80 6.84
N ILE A 97 -2.90 0.17 5.66
CA ILE A 97 -3.90 0.53 4.63
C ILE A 97 -5.31 0.31 5.19
N MET A 98 -5.58 -0.87 5.77
CA MET A 98 -6.90 -1.21 6.30
C MET A 98 -7.31 -0.26 7.42
N TYR A 99 -6.39 0.11 8.32
CA TYR A 99 -6.65 1.08 9.38
C TYR A 99 -6.98 2.47 8.82
N LEU A 100 -6.15 3.01 7.90
CA LEU A 100 -6.38 4.34 7.34
C LEU A 100 -7.68 4.44 6.53
N LEU A 101 -8.02 3.40 5.78
CA LEU A 101 -9.30 3.33 5.07
C LEU A 101 -10.46 3.27 6.08
N GLN A 102 -10.34 2.45 7.13
CA GLN A 102 -11.35 2.34 8.18
C GLN A 102 -11.66 3.67 8.87
N GLU A 103 -10.63 4.45 9.22
CA GLU A 103 -10.82 5.78 9.82
C GLU A 103 -11.55 6.73 8.86
N GLN A 104 -11.22 6.68 7.56
CA GLN A 104 -11.86 7.50 6.53
C GLN A 104 -13.31 7.10 6.28
N TYR A 105 -13.62 5.79 6.31
CA TYR A 105 -15.00 5.30 6.25
C TYR A 105 -15.82 5.82 7.44
N TYR A 106 -15.27 5.82 8.66
CA TYR A 106 -15.96 6.34 9.84
C TYR A 106 -16.14 7.86 9.80
N ALA A 107 -15.14 8.59 9.30
CA ALA A 107 -15.23 10.04 9.15
C ALA A 107 -16.14 10.47 7.99
N GLY A 108 -16.32 9.62 6.98
CA GLY A 108 -16.96 9.99 5.71
C GLY A 108 -16.10 10.94 4.86
N GLU A 109 -14.81 11.03 5.15
CA GLU A 109 -13.86 11.92 4.49
C GLU A 109 -12.71 11.09 3.90
N PHE A 110 -12.55 11.11 2.58
CA PHE A 110 -11.55 10.31 1.89
C PHE A 110 -10.45 11.18 1.30
N SER A 111 -9.21 10.73 1.45
CA SER A 111 -8.11 11.30 0.68
C SER A 111 -8.12 10.75 -0.75
N ASN A 112 -7.69 11.55 -1.73
CA ASN A 112 -7.52 11.08 -3.10
C ASN A 112 -6.61 9.84 -3.17
N ALA A 113 -5.57 9.77 -2.31
CA ALA A 113 -4.68 8.62 -2.23
C ALA A 113 -5.43 7.34 -1.85
N SER A 114 -6.41 7.42 -0.96
CA SER A 114 -7.25 6.28 -0.57
C SER A 114 -8.15 5.83 -1.71
N ILE A 115 -8.79 6.76 -2.42
CA ILE A 115 -9.60 6.43 -3.59
C ILE A 115 -8.74 5.75 -4.66
N PHE A 116 -7.55 6.29 -4.94
CA PHE A 116 -6.63 5.66 -5.88
C PHE A 116 -6.06 4.32 -5.39
N THR A 117 -5.87 4.13 -4.09
CA THR A 117 -5.45 2.85 -3.52
C THR A 117 -6.52 1.78 -3.74
N ILE A 118 -7.79 2.12 -3.49
CA ILE A 118 -8.94 1.23 -3.77
C ILE A 118 -9.00 0.93 -5.28
N GLN A 119 -8.87 1.95 -6.12
CA GLN A 119 -8.84 1.79 -7.58
C GLN A 119 -7.69 0.89 -8.03
N LYS A 120 -6.49 1.02 -7.47
CA LYS A 120 -5.34 0.18 -7.84
C LYS A 120 -5.52 -1.28 -7.42
N LEU A 121 -6.39 -1.58 -6.47
CA LEU A 121 -6.66 -2.94 -6.01
C LEU A 121 -7.86 -3.57 -6.75
N LEU A 122 -8.89 -2.79 -7.04
CA LEU A 122 -10.18 -3.28 -7.54
C LEU A 122 -10.57 -2.74 -8.94
N GLY A 123 -9.77 -1.83 -9.49
CA GLY A 123 -9.97 -1.16 -10.77
C GLY A 123 -9.66 -2.03 -12.00
N PRO A 124 -9.82 -1.46 -13.21
CA PRO A 124 -9.64 -2.17 -14.47
C PRO A 124 -8.19 -2.63 -14.71
N ASP A 125 -7.21 -1.87 -14.20
CA ASP A 125 -5.79 -2.18 -14.26
C ASP A 125 -5.24 -2.41 -12.84
N PRO A 126 -5.63 -3.52 -12.17
CA PRO A 126 -5.23 -3.75 -10.80
C PRO A 126 -3.74 -4.08 -10.71
N VAL A 127 -3.13 -3.76 -9.58
CA VAL A 127 -1.76 -4.18 -9.30
C VAL A 127 -1.64 -5.70 -9.33
N CYS A 128 -0.59 -6.19 -9.99
CA CYS A 128 -0.28 -7.62 -10.03
C CYS A 128 0.40 -8.04 -8.72
N LEU A 129 -0.34 -8.73 -7.85
CA LEU A 129 0.14 -9.23 -6.56
C LEU A 129 0.13 -10.76 -6.56
N ALA A 130 1.16 -11.38 -6.00
CA ALA A 130 1.14 -12.81 -5.72
C ALA A 130 0.17 -13.11 -4.57
N ASP A 131 0.22 -12.31 -3.50
CA ASP A 131 -0.73 -12.39 -2.39
C ASP A 131 -2.00 -11.56 -2.67
N GLN A 132 -3.15 -12.23 -2.79
CA GLN A 132 -4.44 -11.60 -3.07
C GLN A 132 -5.20 -11.14 -1.81
N SER A 133 -4.64 -11.35 -0.61
CA SER A 133 -5.33 -11.08 0.65
C SER A 133 -5.71 -9.61 0.80
N LEU A 134 -4.82 -8.69 0.41
CA LEU A 134 -5.08 -7.25 0.48
C LEU A 134 -6.25 -6.84 -0.44
N LYS A 135 -6.32 -7.42 -1.64
CA LYS A 135 -7.42 -7.18 -2.59
C LYS A 135 -8.75 -7.64 -2.01
N ILE A 136 -8.79 -8.83 -1.42
CA ILE A 136 -10.00 -9.40 -0.80
C ILE A 136 -10.46 -8.51 0.37
N GLN A 137 -9.55 -8.17 1.29
CA GLN A 137 -9.87 -7.33 2.45
C GLN A 137 -10.38 -5.94 2.03
N THR A 138 -9.78 -5.35 0.99
CA THR A 138 -10.20 -4.06 0.45
C THR A 138 -11.60 -4.15 -0.15
N LYS A 139 -11.91 -5.22 -0.89
CA LYS A 139 -13.26 -5.47 -1.42
C LYS A 139 -14.29 -5.54 -0.30
N ASP A 140 -14.00 -6.30 0.75
CA ASP A 140 -14.90 -6.47 1.89
C ASP A 140 -15.19 -5.13 2.60
N GLN A 141 -14.16 -4.31 2.83
CA GLN A 141 -14.35 -2.97 3.40
C GLN A 141 -15.16 -2.05 2.48
N VAL A 142 -14.82 -1.97 1.19
CA VAL A 142 -15.52 -1.12 0.21
C VAL A 142 -17.01 -1.46 0.17
N PHE A 143 -17.36 -2.75 0.26
CA PHE A 143 -18.75 -3.18 0.15
C PHE A 143 -19.51 -2.98 1.47
N GLY A 144 -18.85 -3.14 2.61
CA GLY A 144 -19.41 -2.80 3.92
C GLY A 144 -19.72 -1.31 4.09
N TYR A 145 -19.02 -0.44 3.36
CA TYR A 145 -19.18 1.01 3.40
C TYR A 145 -19.62 1.61 2.06
N ALA A 146 -20.31 0.82 1.24
CA ALA A 146 -20.63 1.20 -0.14
C ALA A 146 -21.37 2.54 -0.25
N SER A 147 -22.36 2.79 0.62
CA SER A 147 -23.13 4.04 0.63
C SER A 147 -22.28 5.27 1.03
N VAL A 148 -21.33 5.09 1.95
CA VAL A 148 -20.45 6.17 2.42
C VAL A 148 -19.52 6.63 1.29
N LEU A 149 -18.95 5.70 0.53
CA LEU A 149 -18.08 6.00 -0.61
C LEU A 149 -18.77 6.83 -1.70
N LEU A 150 -20.09 6.67 -1.89
CA LEU A 150 -20.84 7.50 -2.84
C LEU A 150 -20.92 8.97 -2.43
N SER A 151 -20.60 9.32 -1.18
CA SER A 151 -20.52 10.73 -0.76
C SER A 151 -19.28 11.42 -1.33
N ASP A 152 -18.25 10.66 -1.68
CA ASP A 152 -17.01 11.19 -2.25
C ASP A 152 -17.19 11.54 -3.75
N GLU A 153 -16.75 12.74 -4.14
CA GLU A 153 -16.88 13.23 -5.51
C GLU A 153 -15.93 12.50 -6.48
N MET A 154 -14.70 12.23 -6.04
CA MET A 154 -13.69 11.58 -6.88
C MET A 154 -14.09 10.13 -7.15
N PHE A 155 -14.50 9.40 -6.12
CA PHE A 155 -15.00 8.04 -6.24
C PHE A 155 -16.17 7.96 -7.23
N ARG A 156 -17.19 8.82 -7.08
CA ARG A 156 -18.34 8.86 -8.01
C ARG A 156 -17.91 9.16 -9.44
N THR A 157 -16.98 10.09 -9.62
CA THR A 157 -16.48 10.47 -10.93
C THR A 157 -15.77 9.30 -11.62
N LEU A 158 -14.88 8.61 -10.90
CA LEU A 158 -14.17 7.44 -11.42
C LEU A 158 -15.14 6.28 -11.68
N LEU A 159 -16.12 6.07 -10.80
CA LEU A 159 -17.12 5.02 -10.96
C LEU A 159 -17.98 5.26 -12.21
N ALA A 160 -18.46 6.49 -12.40
CA ALA A 160 -19.26 6.86 -13.57
C ALA A 160 -18.49 6.71 -14.89
N LYS A 161 -17.17 6.89 -14.87
CA LYS A 161 -16.29 6.68 -16.04
C LYS A 161 -15.96 5.21 -16.29
N GLY A 162 -16.28 4.30 -15.37
CA GLY A 162 -15.82 2.91 -15.42
C GLY A 162 -14.33 2.75 -15.10
N GLU A 163 -13.74 3.73 -14.41
CA GLU A 163 -12.32 3.73 -14.03
C GLU A 163 -12.11 3.27 -12.59
N MET A 164 -13.13 3.34 -11.71
CA MET A 164 -12.98 3.00 -10.29
C MET A 164 -12.80 1.49 -10.04
N PHE A 165 -13.59 0.68 -10.75
CA PHE A 165 -13.64 -0.77 -10.60
C PHE A 165 -13.50 -1.45 -11.95
N ASP A 166 -12.93 -2.65 -11.97
CA ASP A 166 -13.13 -3.55 -13.10
C ASP A 166 -14.61 -3.93 -13.24
N THR A 167 -14.97 -4.55 -14.36
CA THR A 167 -16.36 -4.89 -14.67
C THR A 167 -17.01 -5.76 -13.59
N GLN A 168 -16.28 -6.74 -13.04
CA GLN A 168 -16.86 -7.65 -12.05
C GLN A 168 -17.07 -6.94 -10.72
N HIS A 169 -16.06 -6.21 -10.24
CA HIS A 169 -16.19 -5.46 -8.99
C HIS A 169 -17.24 -4.35 -9.07
N ALA A 170 -17.42 -3.72 -10.24
CA ALA A 170 -18.49 -2.75 -10.46
C ALA A 170 -19.88 -3.39 -10.32
N LEU A 171 -20.11 -4.55 -10.93
CA LEU A 171 -21.38 -5.27 -10.81
C LEU A 171 -21.64 -5.68 -9.36
N ASP A 172 -20.65 -6.29 -8.70
CA ASP A 172 -20.79 -6.71 -7.31
C ASP A 172 -21.10 -5.51 -6.37
N TYR A 173 -20.46 -4.36 -6.62
CA TYR A 173 -20.70 -3.13 -5.86
C TYR A 173 -22.11 -2.58 -6.07
N LEU A 174 -22.62 -2.59 -7.30
CA LEU A 174 -23.99 -2.16 -7.61
C LEU A 174 -25.03 -3.10 -6.97
N GLU A 175 -24.76 -4.41 -6.93
CA GLU A 175 -25.62 -5.36 -6.21
C GLU A 175 -25.62 -5.11 -4.71
N ALA A 176 -24.47 -4.78 -4.11
CA ALA A 176 -24.37 -4.42 -2.70
C ALA A 176 -25.19 -3.16 -2.39
N LEU A 177 -25.10 -2.12 -3.23
CA LEU A 177 -25.90 -0.91 -3.10
C LEU A 177 -27.40 -1.18 -3.22
N ASN A 178 -27.82 -2.02 -4.18
CA ASN A 178 -29.23 -2.35 -4.36
C ASN A 178 -29.82 -3.03 -3.11
N LYS A 179 -29.07 -3.93 -2.47
CA LYS A 179 -29.49 -4.56 -1.20
C LYS A 179 -29.71 -3.52 -0.11
N ILE A 180 -28.75 -2.60 0.06
CA ILE A 180 -28.87 -1.51 1.04
C ILE A 180 -30.11 -0.65 0.77
N CYS A 181 -30.39 -0.30 -0.49
CA CYS A 181 -31.56 0.51 -0.84
C CYS A 181 -32.89 -0.20 -0.55
N LEU A 182 -32.98 -1.51 -0.80
CA LEU A 182 -34.20 -2.29 -0.54
C LEU A 182 -34.49 -2.42 0.96
N GLU A 183 -33.45 -2.56 1.80
CA GLU A 183 -33.59 -2.63 3.27
C GLU A 183 -34.10 -1.32 3.90
N HIS A 184 -34.05 -0.19 3.19
CA HIS A 184 -34.54 1.11 3.68
C HIS A 184 -35.95 1.47 3.20
N ILE A 185 -36.61 0.58 2.42
CA ILE A 185 -37.97 0.79 1.88
C ILE A 185 -39.03 -0.03 2.65
N GLU A 186 -38.62 -0.94 3.53
CA GLU A 186 -39.49 -1.66 4.49
C GLU A 186 -39.55 -0.98 5.87
#